data_AF-N4XFT7-F1
#
_entry.id   AF-N4XFT7-F1
#
_cell.length_a   1.000
_cell.length_b   1.000
_cell.length_c   1.000
_cell.angle_alpha   90.00
_cell.angle_beta   90.00
_cell.angle_gamma   90.00
#
_symmetry.space_group_name_H-M   'P 1'
#
loop_
_entity.id
_entity.type
_entity.pdbx_description
1 polymer ?
#
loop_
_entity_poly.entity_id
_entity_poly.type
_entity_poly.pdbx_seq_one_letter_code
_entity_poly.pdbx_strand_id
1 'polypeptide(L)' 'MSSVPPAAANMGSDLKTSEKPKVKPCCVCTDQKAKRDECMLFSTSNDAQKECANVIDDYRRCMAGYGFKI' A
#
# COMPACT_ATOMS: atom_id res chain seq x y z
N MET A 1 -35.69 -16.04 8.63
CA MET A 1 -35.31 -14.93 7.75
C MET A 1 -34.16 -14.20 8.44
N SER A 2 -32.92 -14.64 8.25
CA SER A 2 -31.95 -14.15 7.23
C SER A 2 -31.60 -12.67 7.50
N SER A 3 -30.37 -12.27 7.85
CA SER A 3 -29.11 -12.53 7.13
C SER A 3 -27.86 -12.24 7.99
N VAL A 4 -26.81 -13.05 7.76
CA VAL A 4 -25.41 -12.86 8.22
C VAL A 4 -24.57 -12.45 6.97
N PRO A 5 -23.38 -11.83 7.13
CA PRO A 5 -22.77 -10.83 6.24
C PRO A 5 -22.00 -11.40 5.03
N PRO A 6 -21.65 -10.58 4.02
CA PRO A 6 -20.75 -10.99 2.97
C PRO A 6 -19.30 -11.07 3.50
N ALA A 7 -18.76 -12.29 3.50
CA ALA A 7 -17.34 -12.55 3.69
C ALA A 7 -16.53 -11.86 2.58
N ALA A 8 -15.68 -10.91 2.95
CA ALA A 8 -14.65 -10.37 2.08
C ALA A 8 -13.62 -11.47 1.79
N ALA A 9 -13.59 -11.92 0.53
CA ALA A 9 -12.64 -12.90 0.03
C ALA A 9 -11.20 -12.35 0.15
N ASN A 10 -10.43 -12.89 1.09
CA ASN A 10 -8.97 -12.75 1.12
C ASN A 10 -8.38 -13.69 0.06
N MET A 11 -8.14 -13.18 -1.16
CA MET A 11 -7.37 -13.90 -2.17
C MET A 11 -5.87 -13.85 -1.83
N GLY A 12 -5.48 -14.69 -0.87
CA GLY A 12 -4.10 -15.02 -0.58
C GLY A 12 -3.85 -16.48 -0.95
N SER A 13 -3.66 -16.79 -2.23
CA SER A 13 -3.25 -18.12 -2.66
C SER A 13 -2.13 -18.03 -3.69
N ASP A 14 -1.00 -18.60 -3.26
CA ASP A 14 -0.04 -19.39 -4.03
C ASP A 14 0.31 -19.00 -5.46
N LEU A 15 1.53 -18.47 -5.62
CA LEU A 15 2.41 -18.88 -6.74
C LEU A 15 3.87 -18.87 -6.24
N LYS A 16 4.30 -20.00 -5.69
CA LYS A 16 5.73 -20.34 -5.57
C LYS A 16 6.22 -20.79 -6.94
N THR A 17 6.79 -19.86 -7.72
CA THR A 17 7.63 -20.21 -8.87
C THR A 17 9.00 -19.56 -8.72
N SER A 18 10.02 -20.36 -8.97
CA SER A 18 11.42 -20.11 -8.66
C SER A 18 12.04 -19.15 -9.66
N GLU A 19 11.86 -17.84 -9.48
CA GLU A 19 12.71 -16.79 -10.06
C GLU A 19 12.67 -15.59 -9.12
N LYS A 20 13.83 -15.07 -8.67
CA LYS A 20 14.09 -13.92 -7.75
C LYS A 20 12.84 -13.43 -6.99
N PRO A 21 12.76 -13.59 -5.65
CA PRO A 21 11.52 -13.38 -4.91
C PRO A 21 10.86 -12.07 -5.36
N LYS A 22 9.75 -12.17 -6.11
CA LYS A 22 8.93 -11.03 -6.50
C LYS A 22 8.28 -10.56 -5.19
N VAL A 23 9.04 -9.78 -4.43
CA VAL A 23 8.59 -9.19 -3.18
C VAL A 23 7.41 -8.31 -3.55
N LYS A 24 6.23 -8.57 -3.01
CA LYS A 24 5.07 -7.71 -3.27
C LYS A 24 5.41 -6.29 -2.81
N PRO A 25 4.97 -5.23 -3.50
CA PRO A 25 5.29 -3.84 -3.12
C PRO A 25 4.82 -3.46 -1.70
N CYS A 26 3.93 -4.25 -1.09
CA CYS A 26 3.54 -4.13 0.30
C CYS A 26 4.60 -4.56 1.33
N CYS A 27 5.66 -5.27 0.94
CA CYS A 27 6.68 -5.81 1.87
C CYS A 27 7.97 -4.98 1.96
N VAL A 28 8.09 -3.91 1.19
CA VAL A 28 9.39 -3.27 0.97
C VAL A 28 9.46 -1.85 1.51
N CYS A 29 8.39 -1.09 1.37
CA CYS A 29 8.27 0.30 1.80
C CYS A 29 7.17 0.42 2.86
N THR A 30 7.18 -0.46 3.86
CA THR A 30 6.14 -0.55 4.90
C THR A 30 6.07 0.71 5.75
N ASP A 31 7.21 1.29 6.13
CA ASP A 31 7.27 2.51 6.93
C ASP A 31 6.76 3.73 6.16
N GLN A 32 7.20 3.90 4.91
CA GLN A 32 6.73 4.99 4.04
C GLN A 32 5.24 4.85 3.73
N LYS A 33 4.78 3.61 3.55
CA LYS A 33 3.35 3.32 3.39
C LYS A 33 2.55 3.67 4.64
N ALA A 34 3.02 3.28 5.83
CA ALA A 34 2.37 3.60 7.10
C ALA A 34 2.27 5.12 7.29
N LYS A 35 3.37 5.86 7.10
CA LYS A 35 3.38 7.33 7.19
C LYS A 35 2.44 8.00 6.19
N ARG A 36 2.37 7.49 4.96
CA ARG A 36 1.43 7.99 3.94
C ARG A 36 -0.02 7.76 4.40
N ASP A 37 -0.30 6.57 4.87
CA ASP A 37 -1.64 6.17 5.31
C ASP A 37 -2.05 6.97 6.56
N GLU A 38 -1.15 7.17 7.52
CA GLU A 38 -1.35 8.08 8.67
C GLU A 38 -1.58 9.52 8.22
N CYS A 39 -0.76 10.05 7.32
CA CYS A 39 -0.92 11.42 6.82
C CYS A 39 -2.29 11.61 6.16
N MET A 40 -2.71 10.68 5.30
CA MET A 40 -4.01 10.73 4.65
C MET A 40 -5.18 10.59 5.64
N LEU A 41 -5.02 9.76 6.67
CA LEU A 41 -6.06 9.49 7.66
C LEU A 41 -6.23 10.64 8.66
N PHE A 42 -5.14 11.32 9.02
CA PHE A 42 -5.14 12.40 10.01
C PHE A 42 -5.13 13.81 9.40
N SER A 43 -4.97 13.94 8.08
CA SER A 43 -5.06 15.23 7.40
C SER A 43 -6.46 15.83 7.57
N THR A 44 -6.53 17.06 8.09
CA THR A 44 -7.76 17.85 8.24
C THR A 44 -8.05 18.73 7.01
N SER A 45 -7.15 18.74 6.03
CA SER A 45 -7.29 19.50 4.79
C SER A 45 -8.28 18.86 3.83
N ASN A 46 -8.99 19.70 3.07
CA ASN A 46 -9.89 19.25 1.99
C ASN A 46 -9.15 18.45 0.90
N ASP A 47 -7.85 18.73 0.70
CA ASP A 47 -6.98 18.04 -0.26
C ASP A 47 -5.82 17.32 0.47
N ALA A 48 -6.12 16.28 1.24
CA ALA A 48 -5.11 15.48 1.94
C ALA A 48 -4.01 14.94 1.00
N GLN A 49 -4.33 14.68 -0.27
CA GLN A 49 -3.34 14.27 -1.28
C GLN A 49 -2.26 15.32 -1.55
N LYS A 50 -2.60 16.62 -1.52
CA LYS A 50 -1.63 17.70 -1.74
C LYS A 50 -0.78 17.92 -0.50
N GLU A 51 -1.38 17.91 0.68
CA GLU A 51 -0.66 18.00 1.96
C GLU A 51 0.33 16.85 2.13
N CYS A 52 -0.12 15.63 1.85
CA CYS A 52 0.70 14.43 1.96
C CYS A 52 1.59 14.18 0.74
N ALA A 53 1.67 15.10 -0.23
CA ALA A 53 2.42 14.91 -1.48
C ALA A 53 3.87 14.49 -1.21
N ASN A 54 4.53 15.12 -0.23
CA ASN A 54 5.90 14.78 0.17
C ASN A 54 6.02 13.33 0.64
N VAL A 55 5.09 12.86 1.47
CA VAL A 55 5.10 11.50 2.02
C VAL A 55 4.78 10.46 0.94
N ILE A 56 3.89 10.81 0.01
CA ILE A 56 3.58 9.97 -1.15
C ILE A 56 4.80 9.86 -2.08
N ASP A 57 5.52 10.96 -2.31
CA ASP A 57 6.73 10.97 -3.12
C ASP A 57 7.83 10.09 -2.52
N ASP A 58 8.01 10.12 -1.19
CA ASP A 58 8.96 9.25 -0.50
C ASP A 58 8.58 7.77 -0.62
N TYR A 59 7.30 7.44 -0.55
CA TYR A 59 6.81 6.08 -0.82
C TYR A 59 7.12 5.66 -2.27
N ARG A 60 6.86 6.53 -3.26
CA ARG A 60 7.19 6.27 -4.67
C ARG A 60 8.68 6.10 -4.91
N ARG A 61 9.52 6.93 -4.30
CA ARG A 61 10.99 6.83 -4.40
C ARG A 61 11.50 5.52 -3.83
N CYS A 62 10.96 5.13 -2.67
CA CYS A 62 11.30 3.84 -2.08
C CYS A 62 10.96 2.71 -3.07
N MET A 63 9.76 2.67 -3.61
CA MET A 63 9.33 1.61 -4.54
C MET A 63 10.08 1.63 -5.88
N ALA A 64 10.42 2.82 -6.38
CA ALA A 64 11.25 2.98 -7.57
C ALA A 64 12.66 2.41 -7.36
N GLY A 65 13.22 2.51 -6.15
CA GLY A 65 14.49 1.88 -5.77
C GLY A 65 14.49 0.35 -5.88
N TYR A 66 13.31 -0.27 -5.80
CA TYR A 66 13.12 -1.71 -5.98
C TYR A 66 12.61 -2.09 -7.38
N GLY A 67 12.52 -1.11 -8.29
CA GLY A 67 12.11 -1.33 -9.68
C GLY A 67 10.59 -1.35 -9.91
N PHE A 68 9.79 -0.91 -8.93
CA PHE A 68 8.33 -0.78 -9.09
C PHE A 68 7.98 0.65 -9.54
N LYS A 69 7.27 0.79 -10.66
CA LYS A 69 6.69 2.07 -11.13
C LYS A 69 5.22 2.14 -10.71
N ILE A 70 4.87 3.12 -9.86
CA ILE A 70 3.56 3.20 -9.17
C ILE A 70 3.04 4.63 -9.16
#